data_AF-A0A4P8C8M4-F1
#
_entry.id   AF-A0A4P8C8M4-F1
#
_cell.length_a   1.000
_cell.length_b   1.000
_cell.length_c   1.000
_cell.angle_alpha   90.00
_cell.angle_beta   90.00
_cell.angle_gamma   90.00
#
_symmetry.space_group_name_H-M   'P 1'
#
loop_
_entity.id
_entity.type
_entity.pdbx_description
1 polymer ?
#
loop_
_entity_poly.entity_id
_entity_poly.type
_entity_poly.pdbx_seq_one_letter_code
_entity_poly.pdbx_strand_id
1 'polypeptide(L)'
;MSNYLYCSGLVANIALMLFVALCIWVWFIWPFVEAMSITRCFICASKTSGCKPTVRAIIRTLKYWYLDLLFGRGWTRISNRQFEWEGVGNWRIHSSKETQEVK
;
A
#
# COMPACT_ATOMS: atom_id res chain seq x y z
N MET A 1 30.45 13.92 35.91
CA MET A 1 29.01 14.31 35.89
C MET A 1 28.62 14.93 34.54
N SER A 2 29.41 15.86 33.97
CA SER A 2 29.12 16.50 32.67
C SER A 2 29.00 15.53 31.47
N ASN A 3 29.90 14.55 31.34
CA ASN A 3 29.86 13.56 30.24
C ASN A 3 28.58 12.71 30.21
N TYR A 4 28.01 12.40 31.38
CA TYR A 4 26.77 11.62 31.46
C TYR A 4 25.57 12.41 30.92
N LEU A 5 25.46 13.68 31.31
CA LEU A 5 24.41 14.58 30.83
C LEU A 5 24.52 14.84 29.32
N TYR A 6 25.75 14.96 28.81
CA TYR A 6 26.00 15.12 27.38
C TYR A 6 25.59 13.86 26.59
N CYS A 7 25.98 12.67 27.05
CA CYS A 7 25.64 11.40 26.43
C CYS A 7 24.11 11.15 26.45
N SER A 8 23.45 11.42 27.58
CA SER A 8 21.98 11.29 27.67
C SER A 8 21.25 12.24 26.74
N GLY A 9 21.73 13.48 26.58
CA GLY A 9 21.16 14.44 25.64
C GLY A 9 21.30 13.99 24.18
N LEU A 10 22.44 13.41 23.82
CA LEU A 10 22.70 12.90 22.47
C LEU A 10 21.79 11.71 22.15
N VAL A 11 21.68 10.75 23.08
CA VAL A 11 20.78 9.59 22.93
C VAL A 11 19.32 10.02 22.81
N ALA A 12 18.86 10.98 23.62
CA ALA A 12 17.49 11.50 23.55
C ALA A 12 17.18 12.16 22.19
N ASN A 13 18.12 12.92 21.63
CA ASN A 13 17.97 13.52 20.30
C ASN A 13 17.93 12.46 19.19
N ILE A 14 18.78 11.43 19.26
CA ILE A 14 18.73 10.30 18.31
C ILE A 14 17.39 9.57 18.41
N ALA A 15 16.92 9.29 19.64
CA ALA A 15 15.64 8.64 19.86
C ALA A 15 14.48 9.46 19.29
N LEU A 16 14.49 10.78 19.47
CA LEU A 16 13.50 11.69 18.89
C LEU A 16 13.54 11.67 17.35
N MET A 17 14.74 11.70 16.75
CA MET A 17 14.90 11.64 15.30
C MET A 17 14.40 10.31 14.73
N LEU A 18 14.70 9.18 15.39
CA LEU A 18 14.18 7.86 15.01
C LEU A 18 12.66 7.80 15.14
N PHE A 19 12.09 8.38 16.19
CA PHE A 19 10.63 8.43 16.37
C PHE A 19 9.96 9.23 15.24
N VAL A 20 10.50 10.40 14.88
CA VAL A 20 9.99 11.19 13.75
C VAL A 20 10.11 10.42 12.44
N ALA A 21 11.24 9.74 12.20
CA ALA A 21 11.43 8.91 11.02
C ALA A 21 10.41 7.75 10.96
N LEU A 22 10.11 7.11 12.10
CA LEU A 22 9.08 6.07 12.19
C LEU A 22 7.68 6.63 11.93
N CYS A 23 7.34 7.81 12.46
CA CYS A 23 6.08 8.47 12.16
C CYS A 23 5.93 8.73 10.65
N ILE A 24 6.99 9.24 10.00
CA ILE A 24 7.00 9.46 8.55
C ILE A 24 6.82 8.14 7.80
N TRP A 25 7.50 7.09 8.23
CA TRP A 25 7.38 5.76 7.63
C TRP A 25 5.95 5.21 7.70
N VAL A 26 5.35 5.22 8.89
CA VAL A 26 4.01 4.67 9.12
C VAL A 26 2.93 5.52 8.44
N TRP A 27 3.06 6.85 8.44
CA TRP A 27 2.01 7.75 7.94
C TRP A 27 2.10 8.08 6.45
N PHE A 28 3.29 8.02 5.83
CA PHE A 28 3.44 8.40 4.42
C PHE A 28 3.94 7.24 3.56
N ILE A 29 4.98 6.53 4.01
CA ILE A 29 5.59 5.47 3.20
C ILE A 29 4.67 4.25 3.14
N TRP A 30 4.09 3.84 4.27
CA TRP A 30 3.20 2.68 4.30
C TRP A 30 1.93 2.85 3.44
N PRO A 31 1.16 3.95 3.52
CA PRO A 31 0.03 4.20 2.61
C PRO A 31 0.44 4.22 1.13
N PHE A 32 1.65 4.69 0.82
CA PHE A 32 2.18 4.67 -0.54
C PHE A 32 2.42 3.25 -1.05
N VAL A 33 3.05 2.39 -0.23
CA VAL A 33 3.29 0.97 -0.55
C VAL A 33 1.96 0.23 -0.75
N GLU A 34 0.97 0.49 0.10
CA GLU A 34 -0.37 -0.09 -0.03
C GLU A 34 -1.06 0.35 -1.34
N ALA A 35 -1.08 1.65 -1.65
CA ALA A 35 -1.65 2.17 -2.89
C ALA A 35 -0.97 1.61 -4.15
N MET A 36 0.36 1.45 -4.12
CA MET A 36 1.13 0.80 -5.19
C MET A 36 0.72 -0.67 -5.39
N SER A 37 0.43 -1.38 -4.31
CA SER A 37 0.02 -2.79 -4.41
C SER A 37 -1.39 -2.96 -4.99
N ILE A 38 -2.34 -2.08 -4.62
CA ILE A 38 -3.72 -2.08 -5.16
C ILE A 38 -3.69 -1.73 -6.65
N THR A 39 -2.90 -0.72 -7.03
CA THR A 39 -2.77 -0.34 -8.44
C THR A 39 -2.11 -1.42 -9.28
N ARG A 40 -1.10 -2.13 -8.77
CA ARG A 40 -0.57 -3.32 -9.44
C ARG A 40 -1.64 -4.39 -9.64
N CYS A 41 -2.43 -4.68 -8.61
CA CYS A 41 -3.54 -5.64 -8.70
C CYS A 41 -4.55 -5.21 -9.78
N PHE A 42 -4.93 -3.93 -9.80
CA PHE A 42 -5.83 -3.35 -10.81
C PHE A 42 -5.26 -3.46 -12.24
N ILE A 43 -3.97 -3.17 -12.43
CA ILE A 43 -3.31 -3.33 -13.74
C ILE A 43 -3.36 -4.80 -14.18
N CYS A 44 -3.04 -5.74 -13.31
CA CYS A 44 -3.09 -7.16 -13.64
C CYS A 44 -4.53 -7.61 -13.97
N ALA A 45 -5.54 -7.21 -13.19
CA ALA A 45 -6.95 -7.49 -13.46
C ALA A 45 -7.42 -6.89 -14.80
N SER A 46 -7.00 -5.67 -15.13
CA SER A 46 -7.33 -5.02 -16.41
C SER A 46 -6.71 -5.73 -17.62
N LYS A 47 -5.46 -6.20 -17.49
CA LYS A 47 -4.78 -6.99 -18.52
C LYS A 47 -5.49 -8.31 -18.77
N THR A 48 -5.91 -9.00 -17.70
CA THR A 48 -6.72 -10.23 -17.80
C THR A 48 -8.07 -10.00 -18.47
N SER A 49 -8.65 -8.82 -18.27
CA SER A 49 -9.95 -8.43 -18.86
C SER A 49 -9.85 -7.89 -20.29
N GLY A 50 -8.66 -7.86 -20.90
CA GLY A 50 -8.44 -7.37 -22.28
C GLY A 50 -8.37 -5.84 -22.43
N CYS A 51 -8.47 -5.09 -21.33
CA CYS A 51 -8.34 -3.62 -21.34
C CYS A 51 -6.87 -3.21 -21.21
N LYS A 52 -6.43 -2.24 -22.02
CA LYS A 52 -5.12 -1.59 -21.87
C LYS A 52 -5.27 -0.35 -21.00
N PRO A 53 -4.86 -0.36 -19.72
CA PRO A 53 -4.99 0.81 -18.86
C PRO A 53 -4.01 1.91 -19.32
N THR A 54 -4.54 3.11 -19.57
CA THR A 54 -3.71 4.28 -19.86
C THR A 54 -2.91 4.68 -18.62
N VAL A 55 -1.64 5.07 -18.77
CA VAL A 55 -0.76 5.51 -17.68
C VAL A 55 -1.41 6.60 -16.81
N ARG A 56 -2.13 7.54 -17.44
CA ARG A 56 -2.88 8.60 -16.74
C ARG A 56 -3.98 8.06 -15.83
N ALA A 57 -4.66 6.98 -16.22
CA ALA A 57 -5.67 6.33 -15.39
C ALA A 57 -5.02 5.65 -14.18
N ILE A 58 -3.89 4.97 -14.38
CA ILE A 58 -3.13 4.31 -13.30
C ILE A 58 -2.68 5.33 -12.25
N ILE A 59 -2.08 6.45 -12.67
CA ILE A 59 -1.62 7.51 -11.75
C ILE A 59 -2.80 8.12 -10.99
N ARG A 60 -3.94 8.33 -11.66
CA ARG A 60 -5.15 8.85 -11.01
C ARG A 60 -5.64 7.87 -9.94
N THR A 61 -5.76 6.58 -10.28
CA THR A 61 -6.15 5.52 -9.34
C THR A 61 -5.17 5.44 -8.17
N LEU A 62 -3.86 5.51 -8.42
CA LEU A 62 -2.84 5.54 -7.37
C LEU A 62 -3.05 6.71 -6.41
N LYS A 63 -3.24 7.92 -6.94
CA LYS A 63 -3.47 9.12 -6.13
C LYS A 63 -4.74 9.00 -5.29
N TYR A 64 -5.81 8.46 -5.84
CA TYR A 64 -7.06 8.23 -5.10
C TYR A 64 -6.84 7.28 -3.93
N TRP A 65 -6.24 6.11 -4.17
CA TRP A 65 -5.97 5.14 -3.10
C TRP A 65 -4.99 5.69 -2.06
N TYR A 66 -3.95 6.41 -2.49
CA TYR A 66 -2.99 7.02 -1.58
C TYR A 66 -3.64 8.06 -0.65
N LEU A 67 -4.54 8.90 -1.18
CA LEU A 67 -5.29 9.87 -0.37
C LEU A 67 -6.28 9.19 0.58
N ASP A 68 -6.92 8.10 0.15
CA ASP A 68 -7.84 7.33 1.00
C ASP A 68 -7.10 6.65 2.16
N LEU A 69 -5.93 6.08 1.90
CA LEU A 69 -5.10 5.38 2.89
C LEU A 69 -4.38 6.33 3.86
N LEU A 70 -4.10 7.57 3.44
CA LEU A 70 -3.48 8.61 4.29
C LEU A 70 -4.32 8.97 5.53
N PHE A 71 -5.65 8.88 5.43
CA PHE A 71 -6.56 9.17 6.55
C PHE A 71 -6.91 7.93 7.39
N GLY A 72 -6.24 6.81 7.14
CA GLY A 72 -6.48 5.55 7.81
C GLY A 72 -7.48 4.66 7.06
N ARG A 73 -7.16 3.38 6.98
CA ARG A 73 -7.95 2.39 6.25
C ARG A 73 -9.19 1.97 7.06
N GLY A 74 -10.38 2.32 6.59
CA GLY A 74 -11.65 1.87 7.19
C GLY A 74 -12.08 0.44 6.82
N TRP A 75 -11.33 -0.25 5.98
CA TRP A 75 -11.73 -1.50 5.34
C TRP A 75 -10.59 -2.54 5.35
N THR A 76 -10.88 -3.83 5.52
CA THR A 76 -9.83 -4.86 5.64
C THR A 76 -9.50 -5.57 4.32
N ARG A 77 -10.43 -5.56 3.37
CA ARG A 77 -10.33 -6.27 2.09
C ARG A 77 -11.10 -5.53 0.99
N ILE A 78 -10.56 -5.50 -0.22
CA ILE A 78 -11.28 -5.12 -1.44
C ILE A 78 -11.56 -6.41 -2.20
N SER A 79 -12.84 -6.75 -2.37
CA SER A 79 -13.25 -7.89 -3.20
C SER A 79 -14.04 -7.39 -4.39
N ASN A 80 -13.67 -7.84 -5.59
CA ASN A 80 -14.40 -7.61 -6.83
C ASN A 80 -14.47 -8.93 -7.61
N ARG A 81 -15.44 -9.05 -8.52
CA ARG A 81 -15.62 -10.22 -9.40
C ARG A 81 -14.38 -10.55 -10.25
N GLN A 82 -13.48 -9.59 -10.41
CA GLN A 82 -12.24 -9.70 -11.18
C GLN A 82 -11.00 -9.92 -10.31
N PHE A 83 -10.98 -9.47 -9.06
CA PHE A 83 -9.82 -9.58 -8.18
C PHE A 83 -10.19 -9.40 -6.70
N GLU A 84 -9.37 -9.97 -5.83
CA GLU A 84 -9.42 -9.78 -4.40
C GLU A 84 -8.07 -9.25 -3.93
N TRP A 85 -8.10 -8.18 -3.15
CA TRP A 85 -6.92 -7.60 -2.52
C TRP A 85 -7.14 -7.56 -1.02
N GLU A 86 -6.28 -8.26 -0.27
CA GLU A 86 -6.34 -8.34 1.19
C GLU A 86 -5.19 -7.57 1.84
N GLY A 87 -4.10 -7.35 1.11
CA GLY A 87 -2.96 -6.57 1.58
C GLY A 87 -1.81 -6.53 0.59
N VAL A 88 -0.72 -5.85 0.98
CA VAL A 88 0.51 -5.79 0.19
C VAL A 88 1.03 -7.20 -0.06
N GLY A 89 1.05 -7.64 -1.32
CA GLY A 89 1.53 -8.96 -1.72
C GLY A 89 0.50 -10.09 -1.62
N ASN A 90 -0.64 -9.89 -0.95
CA ASN A 90 -1.74 -10.86 -0.89
C ASN A 90 -2.91 -10.39 -1.75
N TRP A 91 -2.89 -10.81 -3.02
CA TRP A 91 -3.95 -10.53 -3.99
C TRP A 91 -4.21 -11.74 -4.87
N ARG A 92 -5.49 -11.99 -5.17
CA ARG A 92 -5.96 -13.07 -6.04
C ARG A 92 -6.68 -12.46 -7.25
N ILE A 93 -6.47 -13.02 -8.44
CA ILE A 93 -7.23 -12.63 -9.62
C ILE A 93 -8.21 -13.75 -9.92
N HIS A 94 -9.49 -13.42 -10.00
CA HIS A 94 -10.50 -14.35 -10.48
C HIS A 94 -10.50 -14.31 -12.01
N SER A 95 -9.72 -15.20 -12.64
CA SER A 95 -9.80 -15.37 -14.08
C SER A 95 -11.04 -16.21 -14.40
N SER A 96 -11.86 -15.75 -15.34
CA SER A 96 -12.99 -16.52 -15.89
C SER A 96 -12.59 -17.83 -16.57
N LYS A 97 -11.30 -18.18 -16.60
CA LYS A 97 -10.79 -19.44 -17.15
C LYS A 97 -10.86 -20.63 -16.19
N GLU A 98 -11.11 -20.44 -14.90
CA GLU A 98 -11.25 -21.56 -13.94
C GLU A 98 -12.68 -22.11 -13.81
N THR A 99 -13.69 -21.50 -14.45
CA THR A 99 -15.09 -22.00 -14.37
C THR A 99 -15.48 -22.95 -15.51
N GLN A 100 -14.54 -23.42 -16.35
CA GLN A 100 -14.84 -24.38 -17.43
C GLN A 100 -14.32 -25.81 -17.23
N GLU A 101 -13.67 -26.14 -16.11
CA GLU A 101 -13.25 -27.52 -15.82
C GLU A 101 -13.85 -28.04 -14.51
N VAL A 102 -15.17 -28.13 -14.45
CA VAL A 102 -15.82 -29.22 -13.71
C VAL A 102 -17.01 -29.66 -14.56
N LYS A 103 -16.75 -30.66 -15.41
CA LYS A 103 -17.75 -31.42 -16.16
C LYS A 103 -18.13 -32.67 -15.36
#